data_AF-A0A4R6KS98-F1
#
_entry.id   AF-A0A4R6KS98-F1
#
_cell.length_a   1.000
_cell.length_b   1.000
_cell.length_c   1.000
_cell.angle_alpha   90.00
_cell.angle_beta   90.00
_cell.angle_gamma   90.00
#
_symmetry.space_group_name_H-M   'P 1'
#
loop_
_entity.id
_entity.type
_entity.pdbx_description
1 polymer ?
#
loop_
_entity_poly.entity_id
_entity_poly.type
_entity_poly.pdbx_seq_one_letter_code
_entity_poly.pdbx_strand_id
1 'polypeptide(L)'
;MKQPKGTERSATRNRRPSKPPAGEVRRRHAAVPPYAGPVKGDQTRPDPTRSAKPAFDPDAAARTQQPSGEWPDQQAAQPRQTGDPQEQYVRLRIRVRGDRLTVVDSHLVDGPLAQSTTFHGANAYEVTYDDQLLHAGTVTDPATQRSFPSLDGPEELRGHNVTPREIYEFTARVPAADVTEETRGGIHVRLHRIDDPTTTDRLGAAPLGAQLEGRLTQVAELVGLPESTLPEAIEARGGRTATGR
;
A
#
# COMPACT_ATOMS: atom_id res chain seq x y z
N MET A 1 -24.31 81.24 5.50
CA MET A 1 -23.49 81.51 4.31
C MET A 1 -22.45 80.41 4.14
N LYS A 2 -22.39 79.84 2.93
CA LYS A 2 -21.24 79.22 2.23
C LYS A 2 -20.33 78.21 2.97
N GLN A 3 -20.43 76.96 2.53
CA GLN A 3 -19.35 75.96 2.49
C GLN A 3 -18.12 76.50 1.73
N PRO A 4 -16.91 75.95 1.98
CA PRO A 4 -16.39 74.98 1.01
C PRO A 4 -15.56 73.80 1.56
N LYS A 5 -15.80 72.64 0.93
CA LYS A 5 -14.86 71.67 0.31
C LYS A 5 -13.52 71.33 0.98
N GLY A 6 -13.41 70.04 1.33
CA GLY A 6 -12.52 69.13 0.59
C GLY A 6 -11.19 68.76 1.24
N THR A 7 -11.05 67.51 1.67
CA THR A 7 -9.77 66.80 1.50
C THR A 7 -10.00 65.29 1.52
N GLU A 8 -9.50 64.67 0.46
CA GLU A 8 -9.52 63.26 0.13
C GLU A 8 -8.78 62.43 1.19
N ARG A 9 -9.37 61.31 1.62
CA ARG A 9 -8.60 60.24 2.26
C ARG A 9 -8.52 59.06 1.32
N SER A 10 -7.35 58.98 0.71
CA SER A 10 -6.88 57.97 -0.21
C SER A 10 -7.07 56.55 0.31
N ALA A 11 -7.66 55.71 -0.54
CA ALA A 11 -7.69 54.27 -0.41
C ALA A 11 -6.27 53.69 -0.49
N THR A 12 -5.75 53.16 0.61
CA THR A 12 -4.51 52.37 0.60
C THR A 12 -4.85 50.97 0.13
N ARG A 13 -4.65 50.73 -1.16
CA ARG A 13 -4.71 49.42 -1.82
C ARG A 13 -3.81 48.41 -1.08
N ASN A 14 -4.45 47.33 -0.64
CA ASN A 14 -3.84 46.05 -0.29
C ASN A 14 -2.87 45.58 -1.40
N ARG A 15 -1.57 45.78 -1.22
CA ARG A 15 -0.52 45.14 -2.03
C ARG A 15 -0.30 43.73 -1.51
N ARG A 16 -0.94 42.74 -2.12
CA ARG A 16 -0.51 41.34 -2.01
C ARG A 16 0.89 41.23 -2.66
N PRO A 17 1.86 40.58 -2.02
CA PRO A 17 3.14 40.26 -2.67
C PRO A 17 2.89 39.28 -3.81
N SER A 18 3.29 39.66 -5.03
CA SER A 18 3.27 38.82 -6.20
C SER A 18 4.31 37.71 -6.08
N LYS A 19 3.86 36.47 -6.33
CA LYS A 19 4.68 35.27 -6.41
C LYS A 19 5.82 35.49 -7.44
N PRO A 20 7.09 35.16 -7.12
CA PRO A 20 8.16 35.26 -8.10
C PRO A 20 7.90 34.30 -9.27
N PRO A 21 8.28 34.66 -10.51
CA PRO A 21 8.13 33.79 -11.66
C PRO A 21 8.97 32.52 -11.46
N ALA A 22 8.41 31.38 -11.87
CA ALA A 22 9.09 30.10 -11.81
C ALA A 22 10.40 30.18 -12.61
N GLY A 23 11.52 30.07 -11.89
CA GLY A 23 12.83 29.90 -12.51
C GLY A 23 12.83 28.64 -13.36
N GLU A 24 13.27 28.79 -14.59
CA GLU A 24 13.42 27.74 -15.59
C GLU A 24 14.46 26.72 -15.09
N VAL A 25 13.99 25.66 -14.43
CA VAL A 25 14.84 24.52 -14.06
C VAL A 25 15.10 23.73 -15.35
N ARG A 26 16.11 24.14 -16.11
CA ARG A 26 16.70 23.34 -17.19
C ARG A 26 17.26 22.05 -16.58
N ARG A 27 16.42 21.01 -16.52
CA ARG A 27 16.88 19.64 -16.28
C ARG A 27 17.71 19.23 -17.50
N ARG A 28 19.02 19.12 -17.31
CA ARG A 28 19.89 18.42 -18.26
C ARG A 28 19.57 16.93 -18.15
N HIS A 29 18.62 16.46 -18.95
CA HIS A 29 18.43 15.03 -19.15
C HIS A 29 19.70 14.50 -19.81
N ALA A 30 20.37 13.55 -19.16
CA ALA A 30 21.38 12.75 -19.83
C ALA A 30 20.71 12.05 -21.02
N ALA A 31 21.28 12.18 -22.21
CA ALA A 31 20.76 11.56 -23.41
C ALA A 31 20.67 10.05 -23.19
N VAL A 32 19.45 9.52 -23.14
CA VAL A 32 19.20 8.08 -23.14
C VAL A 32 19.71 7.56 -24.49
N PRO A 33 20.63 6.58 -24.52
CA PRO A 33 21.06 5.98 -25.78
C PRO A 33 19.82 5.42 -26.50
N PRO A 34 19.62 5.71 -27.80
CA PRO A 34 18.48 5.17 -28.52
C PRO A 34 18.57 3.64 -28.52
N TYR A 35 17.55 2.99 -27.95
CA TYR A 35 17.42 1.54 -27.95
C TYR A 35 17.16 1.08 -29.39
N ALA A 36 18.18 0.48 -30.02
CA ALA A 36 18.09 -0.16 -31.33
C ALA A 36 17.46 -1.56 -31.23
N GLY A 37 16.27 -1.63 -30.62
CA GLY A 37 15.47 -2.84 -30.61
C GLY A 37 14.68 -3.02 -31.91
N PRO A 38 14.16 -4.23 -32.18
CA PRO A 38 13.40 -4.51 -33.38
C PRO A 38 12.18 -3.59 -33.49
N VAL A 39 12.15 -2.79 -34.54
CA VAL A 39 11.05 -1.87 -34.85
C VAL A 39 9.91 -2.68 -35.43
N LYS A 40 8.67 -2.36 -35.05
CA LYS A 40 7.47 -3.02 -35.58
C LYS A 40 7.41 -2.82 -37.11
N GLY A 41 7.79 -3.85 -37.86
CA GLY A 41 7.96 -3.79 -39.32
C GLY A 41 9.25 -4.43 -39.81
N ASP A 42 10.19 -4.74 -38.91
CA ASP A 42 11.37 -5.52 -39.26
C ASP A 42 10.92 -6.94 -39.63
N GLN A 43 10.94 -7.23 -40.93
CA GLN A 43 10.69 -8.57 -41.44
C GLN A 43 11.91 -9.42 -41.09
N THR A 44 12.01 -9.83 -39.83
CA THR A 44 12.79 -11.02 -39.48
C THR A 44 12.26 -12.15 -40.35
N ARG A 45 13.03 -12.47 -41.39
CA ARG A 45 12.80 -13.61 -42.26
C ARG A 45 12.57 -14.81 -41.33
N PRO A 46 11.40 -15.47 -41.38
CA PRO A 46 11.17 -16.61 -40.52
C PRO A 46 12.25 -17.64 -40.80
N ASP A 47 12.94 -18.04 -39.74
CA ASP A 47 13.93 -19.12 -39.78
C ASP A 47 13.24 -20.35 -40.39
N PRO A 48 13.69 -20.84 -41.57
CA PRO A 48 13.04 -21.93 -42.28
C PRO A 48 13.12 -23.27 -41.53
N THR A 49 13.90 -23.33 -40.43
CA THR A 49 13.96 -24.51 -39.55
C THR A 49 12.92 -24.51 -38.44
N ARG A 50 12.21 -23.39 -38.23
CA ARG A 50 11.17 -23.29 -37.21
C ARG A 50 9.87 -23.85 -37.77
N SER A 51 9.60 -25.11 -37.46
CA SER A 51 8.35 -25.79 -37.81
C SER A 51 7.16 -24.87 -37.46
N ALA A 52 6.40 -24.50 -38.49
CA ALA A 52 5.15 -23.78 -38.29
C ALA A 52 4.29 -24.60 -37.31
N LYS A 53 3.76 -23.96 -36.27
CA LYS A 53 2.78 -24.62 -35.39
C LYS A 53 1.68 -25.17 -36.30
N PRO A 54 1.30 -26.45 -36.17
CA PRO A 54 0.24 -27.01 -36.98
C PRO A 54 -1.02 -26.15 -36.83
N ALA A 55 -1.75 -25.99 -37.93
CA ALA A 55 -3.04 -25.30 -37.92
C ALA A 55 -3.94 -25.94 -36.85
N PHE A 56 -4.67 -25.10 -36.12
CA PHE A 56 -5.60 -25.56 -35.09
C PHE A 56 -6.63 -26.49 -35.74
N ASP A 57 -6.57 -27.77 -35.36
CA ASP A 57 -7.52 -28.79 -35.79
C ASP A 57 -8.65 -28.87 -34.75
N PRO A 58 -9.87 -28.38 -35.07
CA PRO A 58 -10.99 -28.38 -34.13
C PRO A 58 -11.44 -29.80 -33.77
N ASP A 59 -11.22 -30.79 -34.65
CA ASP A 59 -11.57 -32.19 -34.38
C ASP A 59 -10.53 -32.87 -33.48
N ALA A 60 -9.25 -32.48 -33.58
CA ALA A 60 -8.23 -32.90 -32.62
C ALA A 60 -8.43 -32.28 -31.24
N ALA A 61 -8.85 -31.01 -31.18
CA ALA A 61 -9.20 -30.34 -29.92
C ALA A 61 -10.43 -30.97 -29.24
N ALA A 62 -11.43 -31.37 -30.02
CA ALA A 62 -12.62 -32.07 -29.52
C ALA A 62 -12.34 -33.50 -29.02
N ARG A 63 -11.25 -34.13 -29.48
CA ARG A 63 -10.79 -35.46 -29.04
C ARG A 63 -9.85 -35.41 -27.83
N THR A 64 -9.54 -34.22 -27.31
CA THR A 64 -8.80 -34.11 -26.04
C THR A 64 -9.66 -34.77 -24.97
N GLN A 65 -9.17 -35.89 -24.45
CA GLN A 65 -9.84 -36.74 -23.48
C GLN A 65 -10.47 -35.85 -22.40
N GLN A 66 -11.81 -35.78 -22.39
CA GLN A 66 -12.49 -35.45 -21.15
C GLN A 66 -11.97 -36.48 -20.14
N PRO A 67 -11.31 -36.05 -19.04
CA PRO A 67 -10.89 -37.00 -18.02
C PRO A 67 -12.15 -37.76 -17.61
N SER A 68 -12.17 -39.07 -17.86
CA SER A 68 -13.31 -39.96 -17.61
C SER A 68 -13.48 -40.25 -16.12
N GLY A 69 -13.19 -39.27 -15.28
CA GLY A 69 -13.28 -39.35 -13.83
C GLY A 69 -14.17 -38.22 -13.34
N GLU A 70 -15.02 -38.55 -12.38
CA GLU A 70 -15.71 -37.59 -11.53
C GLU A 70 -14.66 -36.61 -11.01
N TRP A 71 -14.79 -35.32 -11.35
CA TRP A 71 -13.93 -34.31 -10.76
C TRP A 71 -14.17 -34.35 -9.26
N PRO A 72 -13.11 -34.42 -8.42
CA PRO A 72 -13.32 -34.41 -6.99
C PRO A 72 -14.10 -33.15 -6.63
N ASP A 73 -15.12 -33.32 -5.79
CA ASP A 73 -15.89 -32.19 -5.28
C ASP A 73 -14.93 -31.13 -4.73
N GLN A 74 -15.27 -29.87 -5.01
CA GLN A 74 -14.54 -28.74 -4.47
C GLN A 74 -14.45 -28.90 -2.95
N GLN A 75 -13.23 -29.09 -2.44
CA GLN A 75 -13.03 -29.22 -1.01
C GLN A 75 -13.54 -27.96 -0.31
N ALA A 76 -14.39 -28.16 0.70
CA ALA A 76 -14.86 -27.06 1.52
C ALA A 76 -13.66 -26.28 2.05
N ALA A 77 -13.71 -24.95 1.92
CA ALA A 77 -12.67 -24.08 2.46
C ALA A 77 -12.47 -24.43 3.93
N GLN A 78 -11.26 -24.86 4.29
CA GLN A 78 -10.99 -25.16 5.70
C GLN A 78 -11.24 -23.89 6.52
N PRO A 79 -11.96 -24.00 7.66
CA PRO A 79 -12.17 -22.87 8.53
C PRO A 79 -10.80 -22.36 8.99
N ARG A 80 -10.43 -21.17 8.53
CA ARG A 80 -9.32 -20.42 9.13
C ARG A 80 -9.64 -20.28 10.61
N GLN A 81 -8.64 -20.40 11.49
CA GLN A 81 -8.81 -20.16 12.92
C GLN A 81 -9.39 -18.75 13.10
N THR A 82 -10.70 -18.68 13.25
CA THR A 82 -11.41 -17.47 13.64
C THR A 82 -11.26 -17.37 15.14
N GLY A 83 -10.60 -16.30 15.61
CA GLY A 83 -10.54 -15.94 17.02
C GLY A 83 -11.93 -15.74 17.63
N ASP A 84 -11.98 -15.31 18.88
CA ASP A 84 -13.25 -15.08 19.56
C ASP A 84 -14.05 -13.96 18.83
N PRO A 85 -15.30 -14.20 18.41
CA PRO A 85 -16.13 -13.20 17.75
C PRO A 85 -16.42 -11.96 18.61
N GLN A 86 -16.19 -12.03 19.92
CA GLN A 86 -16.28 -10.89 20.84
C GLN A 86 -14.98 -10.07 20.92
N GLU A 87 -13.90 -10.51 20.27
CA GLU A 87 -12.67 -9.72 20.16
C GLU A 87 -12.93 -8.40 19.42
N GLN A 88 -12.11 -7.40 19.76
CA GLN A 88 -12.09 -6.12 19.09
C GLN A 88 -10.65 -5.77 18.75
N TYR A 89 -10.47 -5.00 17.68
CA TYR A 89 -9.17 -4.48 17.30
C TYR A 89 -9.25 -3.03 16.86
N VAL A 90 -8.15 -2.31 17.05
CA VAL A 90 -7.98 -0.96 16.53
C VAL A 90 -7.32 -1.05 15.15
N ARG A 91 -8.01 -0.51 14.15
CA ARG A 91 -7.51 -0.34 12.79
C ARG A 91 -6.85 1.03 12.66
N LEU A 92 -5.54 1.06 12.51
CA LEU A 92 -4.72 2.26 12.37
C LEU A 92 -4.48 2.58 10.89
N ARG A 93 -4.74 3.81 10.46
CA ARG A 93 -4.32 4.32 9.16
C ARG A 93 -2.97 5.02 9.35
N ILE A 94 -1.90 4.42 8.85
CA ILE A 94 -0.53 4.90 9.01
C ILE A 94 -0.08 5.58 7.73
N ARG A 95 0.50 6.78 7.85
CA ARG A 95 1.20 7.47 6.76
C ARG A 95 2.69 7.23 6.88
N VAL A 96 3.29 6.87 5.75
CA VAL A 96 4.73 6.72 5.57
C VAL A 96 5.25 7.95 4.83
N ARG A 97 6.36 8.50 5.32
CA ARG A 97 7.13 9.55 4.64
C ARG A 97 8.61 9.33 4.91
N GLY A 98 9.32 8.77 3.95
CA GLY A 98 10.70 8.32 4.15
C GLY A 98 10.76 7.20 5.18
N ASP A 99 11.57 7.39 6.21
CA ASP A 99 11.75 6.50 7.37
C ASP A 99 10.75 6.75 8.51
N ARG A 100 9.83 7.72 8.34
CA ARG A 100 8.90 8.13 9.38
C ARG A 100 7.50 7.56 9.16
N LEU A 101 6.95 6.99 10.23
CA LEU A 101 5.56 6.56 10.35
C LEU A 101 4.76 7.54 11.22
N THR A 102 3.52 7.84 10.82
CA THR A 102 2.59 8.66 11.61
C THR A 102 1.18 8.08 11.54
N VAL A 103 0.49 7.99 12.68
CA VAL A 103 -0.93 7.64 12.71
C VAL A 103 -1.75 8.82 12.17
N VAL A 104 -2.53 8.58 11.12
CA VAL A 104 -3.45 9.55 10.50
C VAL A 104 -4.84 9.44 11.08
N ASP A 105 -5.29 8.20 11.31
CA ASP A 105 -6.64 7.91 11.77
C ASP A 105 -6.65 6.55 12.50
N SER A 106 -7.66 6.32 13.33
CA SER A 106 -7.87 5.03 13.99
C SER A 106 -9.36 4.74 14.18
N HIS A 107 -9.73 3.47 14.01
CA HIS A 107 -11.12 2.99 14.11
C HIS A 107 -11.18 1.73 14.96
N LEU A 108 -12.23 1.60 15.76
CA LEU A 108 -12.51 0.41 16.55
C LEU A 108 -13.38 -0.52 15.72
N VAL A 109 -12.97 -1.78 15.62
CA VAL A 109 -13.63 -2.79 14.80
C VAL A 109 -13.93 -4.01 15.65
N ASP A 110 -15.17 -4.48 15.56
CA ASP A 110 -15.63 -5.71 16.20
C ASP A 110 -15.28 -6.93 15.33
N GLY A 111 -14.85 -8.00 15.98
CA GLY A 111 -14.54 -9.28 15.36
C GLY A 111 -13.07 -9.71 15.55
N PRO A 112 -12.77 -10.97 15.21
CA PRO A 112 -11.48 -11.57 15.50
C PRO A 112 -10.35 -10.95 14.70
N LEU A 113 -9.20 -10.77 15.33
CA LEU A 113 -8.01 -10.29 14.66
C LEU A 113 -7.25 -11.44 13.98
N ALA A 114 -7.47 -11.63 12.68
CA ALA A 114 -6.73 -12.61 11.91
C ALA A 114 -5.26 -12.21 11.72
N GLN A 115 -4.35 -13.13 12.03
CA GLN A 115 -2.91 -12.99 11.80
C GLN A 115 -2.56 -13.40 10.36
N SER A 116 -1.74 -12.60 9.67
CA SER A 116 -1.20 -13.01 8.37
C SER A 116 -0.05 -13.99 8.55
N THR A 117 -0.08 -15.13 7.85
CA THR A 117 1.04 -16.09 7.81
C THR A 117 1.72 -16.15 6.45
N THR A 118 1.17 -15.42 5.49
CA THR A 118 1.68 -15.28 4.13
C THR A 118 2.21 -13.86 3.95
N PHE A 119 3.49 -13.74 3.57
CA PHE A 119 4.17 -12.47 3.35
C PHE A 119 4.60 -12.37 1.89
N HIS A 120 3.69 -11.86 1.08
CA HIS A 120 3.88 -11.59 -0.35
C HIS A 120 3.72 -10.10 -0.63
N GLY A 121 4.41 -9.60 -1.65
CA GLY A 121 4.39 -8.20 -2.04
C GLY A 121 5.69 -7.48 -1.65
N ALA A 122 5.64 -6.15 -1.61
CA ALA A 122 6.83 -5.33 -1.40
C ALA A 122 7.13 -5.07 0.09
N ASN A 123 6.11 -5.01 0.93
CA ASN A 123 6.27 -4.66 2.34
C ASN A 123 5.37 -5.49 3.25
N ALA A 124 5.78 -5.61 4.51
CA ALA A 124 5.02 -6.15 5.62
C ALA A 124 5.06 -5.15 6.78
N TYR A 125 4.10 -5.21 7.69
CA TYR A 125 4.18 -4.52 8.97
C TYR A 125 4.06 -5.51 10.11
N GLU A 126 4.58 -5.10 11.25
CA GLU A 126 4.33 -5.74 12.53
C GLU A 126 3.95 -4.70 13.57
N VAL A 127 3.24 -5.17 14.59
CA VAL A 127 2.90 -4.42 15.80
C VAL A 127 3.40 -5.25 16.98
N THR A 128 4.21 -4.64 17.85
CA THR A 128 4.78 -5.31 19.03
C THR A 128 4.58 -4.48 20.30
N TYR A 129 4.54 -5.13 21.45
CA TYR A 129 4.64 -4.54 22.78
C TYR A 129 5.67 -5.33 23.59
N ASP A 130 6.69 -4.68 24.15
CA ASP A 130 7.81 -5.34 24.86
C ASP A 130 8.40 -6.56 24.09
N ASP A 131 8.67 -6.36 22.80
CA ASP A 131 9.14 -7.39 21.85
C ASP A 131 8.20 -8.58 21.63
N GLN A 132 6.99 -8.55 22.19
CA GLN A 132 5.95 -9.51 21.88
C GLN A 132 5.15 -9.05 20.66
N LEU A 133 5.05 -9.91 19.64
CA LEU A 133 4.24 -9.71 18.46
C LEU A 133 2.75 -9.73 18.81
N LEU A 134 2.10 -8.59 18.61
CA LEU A 134 0.66 -8.43 18.75
C LEU A 134 -0.06 -8.70 17.43
N HIS A 135 0.50 -8.22 16.32
CA HIS A 135 -0.07 -8.43 14.99
C HIS A 135 0.97 -8.29 13.88
N ALA A 136 0.74 -8.96 12.74
CA ALA A 136 1.50 -8.76 11.52
C ALA A 136 0.63 -8.90 10.27
N GLY A 137 0.97 -8.14 9.23
CA GLY A 137 0.27 -8.17 7.96
C GLY A 137 1.11 -7.72 6.78
N THR A 138 0.69 -8.12 5.58
CA THR A 138 1.27 -7.64 4.32
C THR A 138 0.70 -6.29 3.93
N VAL A 139 1.54 -5.44 3.33
CA VAL A 139 1.12 -4.18 2.73
C VAL A 139 1.20 -4.30 1.20
N THR A 140 0.05 -4.32 0.55
CA THR A 140 -0.04 -4.48 -0.91
C THR A 140 0.32 -3.18 -1.62
N ASP A 141 1.46 -3.19 -2.32
CA ASP A 141 1.92 -2.18 -3.30
C ASP A 141 1.60 -0.70 -2.94
N PRO A 142 1.93 -0.22 -1.72
CA PRO A 142 1.48 1.10 -1.29
C PRO A 142 2.33 2.22 -1.92
N ALA A 143 3.53 1.87 -2.37
CA ALA A 143 4.58 2.80 -2.76
C ALA A 143 4.67 3.02 -4.27
N THR A 144 3.78 2.47 -5.10
CA THR A 144 3.79 2.74 -6.54
C THR A 144 2.51 3.40 -7.02
N GLN A 145 2.67 4.33 -7.96
CA GLN A 145 1.57 4.91 -8.71
C GLN A 145 1.64 4.42 -10.14
N ARG A 146 0.57 3.78 -10.59
CA ARG A 146 0.40 3.39 -12.00
C ARG A 146 -0.39 4.45 -12.72
N SER A 147 0.15 5.02 -13.80
CA SER A 147 -0.63 5.86 -14.71
C SER A 147 -0.99 5.08 -15.98
N PHE A 148 -2.10 5.48 -16.59
CA PHE A 148 -2.53 4.94 -17.87
C PHE A 148 -1.74 5.61 -19.01
N PRO A 149 -1.45 4.87 -20.09
CA PRO A 149 -0.90 5.44 -21.30
C PRO A 149 -1.76 6.60 -21.82
N SER A 150 -1.12 7.74 -22.11
CA SER A 150 -1.73 8.87 -22.80
C SER A 150 -1.17 8.91 -24.22
N LEU A 151 -1.98 8.50 -25.20
CA LEU A 151 -1.58 8.44 -26.61
C LEU A 151 -1.23 9.82 -27.17
N ASP A 152 -1.95 10.86 -26.71
CA ASP A 152 -1.72 12.26 -27.09
C ASP A 152 -0.72 12.98 -26.15
N GLY A 153 -0.17 12.28 -25.16
CA GLY A 153 0.77 12.82 -24.20
C GLY A 153 2.21 12.93 -24.73
N PRO A 154 3.11 13.57 -23.95
CA PRO A 154 4.56 13.45 -24.12
C PRO A 154 5.00 11.99 -24.28
N GLU A 155 6.09 11.74 -25.00
CA GLU A 155 6.57 10.38 -25.32
C GLU A 155 6.69 9.49 -24.07
N GLU A 156 7.18 10.06 -22.96
CA GLU A 156 7.31 9.44 -21.64
C GLU A 156 5.98 8.90 -21.09
N LEU A 157 4.84 9.50 -21.45
CA LEU A 157 3.50 9.14 -20.98
C LEU A 157 2.74 8.24 -21.95
N ARG A 158 3.32 7.86 -23.10
CA ARG A 158 2.67 6.97 -24.08
C ARG A 158 2.69 5.49 -23.69
N GLY A 159 3.40 5.14 -22.61
CA GLY A 159 3.44 3.79 -22.02
C GLY A 159 2.84 3.72 -20.62
N HIS A 160 2.75 2.51 -20.07
CA HIS A 160 2.44 2.33 -18.65
C HIS A 160 3.60 2.88 -17.82
N ASN A 161 3.33 3.86 -16.99
CA ASN A 161 4.33 4.39 -16.06
C ASN A 161 4.03 3.91 -14.65
N VAL A 162 5.08 3.42 -13.99
CA VAL A 162 5.06 3.03 -12.58
C VAL A 162 6.07 3.92 -11.87
N THR A 163 5.58 4.84 -11.04
CA THR A 163 6.43 5.81 -10.33
C THR A 163 6.39 5.50 -8.84
N PRO A 164 7.54 5.49 -8.14
CA PRO A 164 7.57 5.36 -6.70
C PRO A 164 6.91 6.59 -6.03
N ARG A 165 6.22 6.36 -4.92
CA ARG A 165 5.60 7.38 -4.07
C ARG A 165 6.46 7.59 -2.83
N GLU A 166 6.83 8.84 -2.60
CA GLU A 166 7.54 9.24 -1.36
C GLU A 166 6.63 9.26 -0.13
N ILE A 167 5.32 9.44 -0.35
CA ILE A 167 4.31 9.49 0.69
C ILE A 167 3.19 8.53 0.30
N TYR A 168 2.88 7.60 1.19
CA TYR A 168 1.79 6.66 1.03
C TYR A 168 1.19 6.29 2.39
N GLU A 169 0.09 5.56 2.36
CA GLU A 169 -0.61 5.15 3.56
C GLU A 169 -0.90 3.65 3.53
N PHE A 170 -0.87 3.02 4.70
CA PHE A 170 -1.27 1.64 4.87
C PHE A 170 -2.11 1.47 6.13
N THR A 171 -2.69 0.28 6.29
CA THR A 171 -3.48 -0.05 7.47
C THR A 171 -2.71 -1.04 8.35
N ALA A 172 -2.47 -0.66 9.59
CA ALA A 172 -2.03 -1.57 10.65
C ALA A 172 -3.23 -1.96 11.54
N ARG A 173 -3.14 -3.11 12.20
CA ARG A 173 -4.15 -3.56 13.17
C ARG A 173 -3.46 -3.93 14.47
N VAL A 174 -4.12 -3.67 15.59
CA VAL A 174 -3.64 -4.00 16.93
C VAL A 174 -4.83 -4.47 17.77
N PRO A 175 -4.70 -5.52 18.58
CA PRO A 175 -5.78 -5.94 19.48
C PRO A 175 -6.20 -4.78 20.39
N ALA A 176 -7.51 -4.53 20.54
CA ALA A 176 -7.99 -3.38 21.30
C ALA A 176 -7.69 -3.53 22.79
N ALA A 177 -7.70 -4.77 23.31
CA ALA A 177 -7.37 -5.08 24.69
C ALA A 177 -5.93 -4.70 25.07
N ASP A 178 -5.02 -4.65 24.10
CA ASP A 178 -3.62 -4.30 24.32
C ASP A 178 -3.35 -2.79 24.17
N VAL A 179 -4.33 -1.98 23.75
CA VAL A 179 -4.16 -0.52 23.60
C VAL A 179 -4.80 0.19 24.79
N THR A 180 -4.03 0.35 25.86
CA THR A 180 -4.42 1.06 27.09
C THR A 180 -3.54 2.29 27.31
N GLU A 181 -3.86 3.13 28.30
CA GLU A 181 -3.02 4.28 28.67
C GLU A 181 -1.61 3.86 29.10
N GLU A 182 -1.50 2.71 29.77
CA GLU A 182 -0.24 2.16 30.26
C GLU A 182 0.60 1.55 29.13
N THR A 183 -0.03 0.86 28.19
CA THR A 183 0.69 0.11 27.15
C THR A 183 0.96 0.93 25.91
N ARG A 184 0.10 1.91 25.56
CA ARG A 184 0.19 2.63 24.27
C ARG A 184 1.55 3.27 24.02
N GLY A 185 2.24 3.73 25.06
CA GLY A 185 3.55 4.35 24.94
C GLY A 185 4.66 3.37 24.53
N GLY A 186 4.49 2.09 24.84
CA GLY A 186 5.43 1.00 24.54
C GLY A 186 5.04 0.15 23.33
N ILE A 187 3.97 0.49 22.60
CA ILE A 187 3.61 -0.22 21.37
C ILE A 187 4.46 0.31 20.21
N HIS A 188 5.09 -0.60 19.47
CA HIS A 188 5.86 -0.30 18.27
C HIS A 188 5.11 -0.76 17.03
N VAL A 189 5.10 0.05 15.98
CA VAL A 189 4.69 -0.36 14.63
C VAL A 189 5.91 -0.27 13.73
N ARG A 190 6.34 -1.40 13.17
CA ARG A 190 7.47 -1.45 12.24
C ARG A 190 7.00 -1.80 10.85
N LEU A 191 7.54 -1.10 9.87
CA LEU A 191 7.37 -1.41 8.47
C LEU A 191 8.65 -2.08 7.97
N HIS A 192 8.47 -3.19 7.27
CA HIS A 192 9.52 -4.02 6.70
C HIS A 192 9.37 -4.09 5.20
N ARG A 193 10.48 -3.97 4.46
CA ARG A 193 10.55 -4.40 3.07
C ARG A 193 10.73 -5.91 3.04
N ILE A 194 9.98 -6.58 2.18
CA ILE A 194 10.12 -8.01 1.92
C ILE A 194 11.19 -8.17 0.86
N ASP A 195 12.33 -8.75 1.23
CA ASP A 195 13.43 -9.03 0.30
C ASP A 195 13.25 -10.40 -0.37
N ASP A 196 12.67 -11.38 0.34
CA ASP A 196 12.32 -12.71 -0.17
C ASP A 196 10.89 -13.12 0.26
N PRO A 197 9.94 -13.29 -0.68
CA PRO A 197 8.57 -13.69 -0.37
C PRO A 197 8.51 -15.02 0.37
N THR A 198 7.70 -15.09 1.43
CA THR A 198 7.68 -16.25 2.32
C THR A 198 6.28 -16.57 2.83
N THR A 199 6.06 -17.84 3.14
CA THR A 199 4.87 -18.34 3.83
C THR A 199 5.33 -19.17 5.01
N THR A 200 4.68 -19.01 6.16
CA THR A 200 4.85 -19.85 7.35
C THR A 200 3.51 -20.48 7.71
N ASP A 201 3.53 -21.60 8.41
CA ASP A 201 2.30 -22.21 8.93
C ASP A 201 1.74 -21.42 10.11
N ARG A 202 2.63 -20.83 10.94
CA ARG A 202 2.27 -20.02 12.10
C ARG A 202 3.33 -18.97 12.41
N LEU A 203 2.89 -17.89 13.03
CA LEU A 203 3.78 -16.92 13.68
C LEU A 203 3.81 -17.19 15.18
N GLY A 204 5.00 -17.14 15.76
CA GLY A 204 5.20 -17.11 17.21
C GLY A 204 5.05 -15.71 17.78
N ALA A 205 5.35 -15.59 19.08
CA ALA A 205 5.28 -14.34 19.83
C ALA A 205 6.49 -13.41 19.63
N ALA A 206 7.60 -13.89 19.04
CA ALA A 206 8.77 -13.04 18.80
C ALA A 206 8.52 -12.00 17.69
N PRO A 207 9.32 -10.93 17.56
CA PRO A 207 9.18 -9.99 16.45
C PRO A 207 9.36 -10.67 15.09
N LEU A 208 8.64 -10.20 14.08
CA LEU A 208 8.64 -10.71 12.72
C LEU A 208 10.03 -10.72 12.10
N GLY A 209 10.83 -9.67 12.34
CA GLY A 209 12.22 -9.60 11.88
C GLY A 209 13.11 -10.72 12.43
N ALA A 210 12.86 -11.17 13.67
CA ALA A 210 13.56 -12.31 14.25
C ALA A 210 13.04 -13.65 13.72
N GLN A 211 11.73 -13.77 13.47
CA GLN A 211 11.12 -14.99 12.92
C GLN A 211 11.47 -15.24 11.44
N LEU A 212 11.66 -14.17 10.68
CA LEU A 212 11.93 -14.19 9.23
C LEU A 212 13.31 -13.58 8.91
N GLU A 213 14.30 -13.94 9.73
CA GLU A 213 15.67 -13.42 9.64
C GLU A 213 16.23 -13.48 8.21
N GLY A 214 16.82 -12.38 7.76
CA GLY A 214 17.42 -12.25 6.43
C GLY A 214 16.42 -12.13 5.27
N ARG A 215 15.10 -12.20 5.51
CA ARG A 215 14.05 -12.04 4.49
C ARG A 215 13.35 -10.69 4.54
N LEU A 216 13.52 -9.97 5.66
CA LEU A 216 12.91 -8.69 5.92
C LEU A 216 13.98 -7.65 6.25
N THR A 217 13.84 -6.45 5.69
CA THR A 217 14.61 -5.28 6.05
C THR A 217 13.69 -4.23 6.67
N GLN A 218 13.93 -3.83 7.91
CA GLN A 218 13.19 -2.72 8.53
C GLN A 218 13.43 -1.42 7.75
N VAL A 219 12.35 -0.74 7.37
CA VAL A 219 12.39 0.52 6.61
C VAL A 219 11.95 1.72 7.42
N ALA A 220 11.04 1.53 8.39
CA ALA A 220 10.50 2.62 9.20
C ALA A 220 9.91 2.09 10.51
N GLU A 221 9.84 2.95 11.52
CA GLU A 221 9.30 2.61 12.84
C GLU A 221 8.49 3.76 13.44
N LEU A 222 7.40 3.40 14.11
CA LEU A 222 6.64 4.25 15.01
C LEU A 222 6.79 3.67 16.42
N VAL A 223 7.22 4.50 17.36
CA VAL A 223 7.28 4.15 18.79
C VAL A 223 6.19 4.94 19.51
N GLY A 224 5.33 4.20 20.22
CA GLY A 224 4.19 4.74 20.93
C GLY A 224 3.02 5.08 20.01
N LEU A 225 1.82 4.77 20.47
CA LEU A 225 0.57 5.19 19.84
C LEU A 225 0.04 6.48 20.51
N PRO A 226 -0.56 7.40 19.73
CA PRO A 226 -1.15 8.61 20.28
C PRO A 226 -2.40 8.28 21.10
N GLU A 227 -2.77 9.15 22.06
CA GLU A 227 -3.98 9.01 22.88
C GLU A 227 -5.25 8.80 22.04
N SER A 228 -5.30 9.37 20.84
CA SER A 228 -6.41 9.16 19.91
C SER A 228 -6.60 7.71 19.44
N THR A 229 -5.68 6.78 19.70
CA THR A 229 -5.87 5.35 19.38
C THR A 229 -6.52 4.56 20.51
N LEU A 230 -6.70 5.14 21.69
CA LEU A 230 -7.34 4.48 22.83
C LEU A 230 -8.81 4.15 22.49
N PRO A 231 -9.28 2.91 22.75
CA PRO A 231 -10.65 2.49 22.40
C PRO A 231 -11.72 3.48 22.83
N GLU A 232 -11.67 3.98 24.07
CA GLU A 232 -12.60 4.97 24.62
C GLU A 232 -12.55 6.31 23.88
N ALA A 233 -11.36 6.76 23.47
CA ALA A 233 -11.19 7.96 22.66
C ALA A 233 -11.69 7.75 21.23
N ILE A 234 -11.64 6.52 20.71
CA ILE A 234 -12.22 6.15 19.41
C ILE A 234 -13.74 6.17 19.47
N GLU A 235 -14.32 5.60 20.51
CA GLU A 235 -15.76 5.57 20.70
C GLU A 235 -16.33 6.97 20.92
N ALA A 236 -15.66 7.80 21.74
CA ALA A 236 -16.07 9.17 22.01
C ALA A 236 -16.17 10.04 20.74
N ARG A 237 -15.35 9.76 19.72
CA ARG A 237 -15.42 10.45 18.41
C ARG A 237 -16.32 9.77 17.38
N GLY A 238 -16.96 8.65 17.72
CA GLY A 238 -17.82 7.87 16.82
C GLY A 238 -17.06 7.01 15.80
N GLY A 239 -15.79 6.68 16.06
CA GLY A 239 -14.92 5.90 15.16
C GLY A 239 -15.13 4.38 15.20
N ARG A 240 -16.35 3.92 15.47
CA ARG A 240 -16.66 2.49 15.58
C ARG A 240 -17.31 1.98 14.29
N THR A 241 -16.75 0.91 13.72
CA THR A 241 -17.38 0.22 12.59
C THR A 241 -18.34 -0.83 13.13
N ALA A 242 -19.64 -0.60 13.03
CA ALA A 242 -20.63 -1.61 13.36
C ALA A 242 -20.52 -2.79 12.39
N THR A 243 -20.55 -4.02 12.90
CA THR A 243 -20.79 -5.20 12.08
C THR A 243 -22.18 -5.08 11.46
N GLY A 244 -22.25 -5.11 10.13
CA GLY A 244 -23.53 -5.28 9.42
C GLY A 244 -24.19 -6.54 9.94
N ARG A 245 -25.33 -6.37 10.62
CA ARG A 245 -26.25 -7.46 10.95
C ARG A 245 -26.92 -7.99 9.70
#